data_AF-A0AB73AC96-F1
#
_entry.id   AF-A0AB73AC96-F1
#
_cell.length_a   1.000
_cell.length_b   1.000
_cell.length_c   1.000
_cell.angle_alpha   90.00
_cell.angle_beta   90.00
_cell.angle_gamma   90.00
#
_symmetry.space_group_name_H-M   'P 1'
#
loop_
_entity.id
_entity.type
_entity.pdbx_description
1 polymer ?
#
loop_
_entity_poly.entity_id
_entity_poly.type
_entity_poly.pdbx_seq_one_letter_code
_entity_poly.pdbx_strand_id
1 'polypeptide(L)' 'MKKDGEMIIAHVKNTGRGKEVLIPGAEVAIVFAPGPKRKTDYDLIAVKKKGDWSIYSMQAGSNLSSLQI' A
#
# COMPACT_ATOMS: atom_id res chain seq x y z
N MET A 1 -0.44 8.27 4.65
CA MET A 1 -1.73 7.62 4.31
C MET A 1 -2.69 7.83 5.48
N LYS A 2 -4.00 7.61 5.33
CA LYS A 2 -4.94 7.65 6.47
C LYS A 2 -5.68 6.33 6.61
N LYS A 3 -5.79 5.79 7.83
CA LYS A 3 -6.62 4.64 8.19
C LYS A 3 -7.38 5.03 9.45
N ASP A 4 -8.70 4.85 9.47
CA ASP A 4 -9.56 5.20 10.62
C ASP A 4 -9.39 6.64 11.13
N GLY A 5 -9.04 7.57 10.23
CA GLY A 5 -8.79 8.99 10.55
C GLY A 5 -7.35 9.29 10.99
N GLU A 6 -6.54 8.28 11.31
CA GLU A 6 -5.15 8.45 11.75
C GLU A 6 -4.15 8.44 10.60
N MET A 7 -3.11 9.27 10.71
CA MET A 7 -2.03 9.27 9.73
C MET A 7 -1.11 8.06 9.94
N ILE A 8 -0.94 7.27 8.87
CA ILE A 8 -0.05 6.11 8.83
C ILE A 8 1.12 6.37 7.88
N ILE A 9 2.30 5.95 8.33
CA ILE A 9 3.52 5.85 7.53
C ILE A 9 3.65 4.40 7.05
N ALA A 10 3.67 4.21 5.74
CA ALA A 10 3.85 2.91 5.11
C ALA A 10 5.10 2.90 4.24
N HIS A 11 5.75 1.75 4.16
CA HIS A 11 6.89 1.55 3.29
C HIS A 11 6.43 1.36 1.83
N VAL A 12 7.08 2.08 0.91
CA VAL A 12 6.82 2.00 -0.52
C VAL A 12 7.98 1.24 -1.18
N LYS A 13 7.70 0.03 -1.66
CA LYS A 13 8.72 -0.88 -2.22
C LYS A 13 9.12 -0.54 -3.66
N ASN A 14 8.28 0.15 -4.42
CA ASN A 14 8.45 0.35 -5.86
C ASN A 14 8.46 1.83 -6.23
N THR A 15 9.62 2.48 -6.06
CA THR A 15 9.78 3.94 -6.19
C THR A 15 9.91 4.43 -7.63
N GLY A 16 10.11 3.55 -8.61
CA GLY A 16 10.28 3.91 -10.02
C GLY A 16 8.98 4.33 -10.74
N ARG A 17 7.81 3.86 -10.28
CA ARG A 17 6.50 4.12 -10.93
C ARG A 17 5.61 5.07 -10.11
N GLY A 18 6.02 5.38 -8.88
CA GLY A 18 5.16 6.01 -7.87
C GLY A 18 4.75 7.46 -8.15
N LYS A 19 5.52 8.23 -8.92
CA LYS A 19 5.28 9.67 -9.08
C LYS A 19 3.96 10.02 -9.75
N GLU A 20 3.44 9.15 -10.61
CA GLU A 20 2.21 9.40 -11.36
C GLU A 20 0.93 8.94 -10.65
N VAL A 21 1.07 8.17 -9.57
CA VAL A 21 -0.08 7.53 -8.91
C VAL A 21 -0.14 7.79 -7.41
N LEU A 22 0.99 8.08 -6.76
CA LEU A 22 1.05 8.46 -5.36
C LEU A 22 0.86 9.97 -5.21
N ILE A 23 -0.31 10.43 -5.63
CA ILE A 23 -0.75 11.82 -5.50
C ILE A 23 -1.58 12.01 -4.21
N PRO A 24 -1.65 13.23 -3.66
CA PRO A 24 -2.55 13.51 -2.55
C PRO A 24 -3.99 13.11 -2.86
N GLY A 25 -4.66 12.42 -1.92
CA GLY A 25 -6.02 11.94 -2.10
C GLY A 25 -6.17 10.61 -2.85
N ALA A 26 -5.08 10.00 -3.33
CA ALA A 26 -5.13 8.68 -3.91
C ALA A 26 -5.62 7.63 -2.89
N GLU A 27 -6.55 6.79 -3.31
CA GLU A 27 -6.99 5.63 -2.54
C GLU A 27 -5.94 4.53 -2.67
N VAL A 28 -5.58 3.92 -1.54
CA VAL A 28 -4.44 3.02 -1.43
C VAL A 28 -4.80 1.85 -0.53
N ALA A 29 -4.23 0.69 -0.85
CA ALA A 29 -4.32 -0.48 -0.01
C ALA A 29 -2.98 -0.71 0.70
N ILE A 30 -3.04 -1.00 2.00
CA ILE A 30 -1.89 -1.31 2.82
C ILE A 30 -2.07 -2.65 3.52
N VAL A 31 -0.97 -3.30 3.88
CA VAL A 31 -0.95 -4.47 4.75
C VAL A 31 -0.14 -4.18 6.00
N PHE A 32 -0.60 -4.70 7.14
CA PHE A 32 0.14 -4.68 8.40
C PHE A 32 1.17 -5.81 8.41
N ALA A 33 2.45 -5.45 8.51
CA ALA A 33 3.61 -6.33 8.49
C ALA A 33 4.71 -5.78 9.41
N PRO A 34 4.50 -5.81 10.74
CA PRO A 34 5.48 -5.34 11.73
C PRO A 34 6.71 -6.24 11.77
N GLY A 35 7.84 -5.73 12.24
CA GLY A 35 9.02 -6.55 12.47
C GLY A 35 10.19 -5.80 13.09
N PRO A 36 11.09 -6.49 13.80
CA PRO A 36 12.14 -5.86 14.61
C PRO A 36 13.17 -5.07 13.78
N LYS A 37 13.28 -5.33 12.47
CA LYS A 37 14.19 -4.62 11.55
C LYS A 37 13.48 -3.58 10.67
N ARG A 38 12.18 -3.37 10.89
CA ARG A 38 11.32 -2.55 10.03
C ARG A 38 11.19 -1.14 10.63
N LYS A 39 11.18 -0.14 9.77
CA LYS A 39 10.93 1.26 10.17
C LYS A 39 9.45 1.62 10.23
N THR A 40 8.62 0.85 9.54
CA THR A 40 7.17 1.03 9.46
C THR A 40 6.50 -0.33 9.56
N ASP A 41 5.37 -0.39 10.26
CA ASP A 41 4.58 -1.61 10.39
C ASP A 41 3.65 -1.84 9.20
N TYR A 42 3.62 -0.93 8.23
CA TYR A 42 2.75 -1.03 7.07
C TYR A 42 3.53 -1.04 5.76
N ASP A 43 3.03 -1.79 4.79
CA ASP A 43 3.49 -1.80 3.41
C ASP A 43 2.38 -1.32 2.48
N LEU A 44 2.73 -0.45 1.52
CA LEU A 44 1.85 -0.14 0.41
C LEU A 44 1.81 -1.31 -0.57
N ILE A 45 0.61 -1.83 -0.84
CA ILE A 45 0.43 -2.98 -1.73
C ILE A 45 -0.30 -2.65 -3.03
N ALA A 46 -1.17 -1.64 -3.05
CA ALA A 46 -1.84 -1.19 -4.27
C ALA A 46 -2.26 0.29 -4.21
N VAL A 47 -2.45 0.90 -5.37
CA VAL A 47 -2.98 2.24 -5.55
C VAL A 47 -4.14 2.17 -6.52
N LYS A 48 -5.26 2.83 -6.21
CA LYS A 48 -6.40 2.92 -7.11
C LYS A 48 -6.24 4.11 -8.06
N LYS A 49 -6.33 3.84 -9.36
CA LYS A 49 -6.24 4.84 -10.42
C LYS A 49 -7.46 4.70 -11.33
N LYS A 50 -8.23 5.78 -11.50
CA LYS A 50 -9.40 5.82 -12.40
C LYS A 50 -10.42 4.69 -12.17
N GLY A 51 -10.54 4.19 -10.94
CA GLY A 51 -11.43 3.10 -10.58
C GLY A 51 -10.76 1.73 -10.50
N ASP A 52 -9.58 1.55 -11.10
CA ASP A 52 -8.86 0.28 -11.14
C ASP A 52 -7.71 0.21 -10.14
N TRP A 53 -7.48 -0.96 -9.56
CA TRP A 53 -6.36 -1.21 -8.64
C TRP A 53 -5.10 -1.60 -9.39
N SER A 54 -4.02 -0.85 -9.15
CA SER A 54 -2.68 -1.19 -9.61
C SER A 54 -1.84 -1.73 -8.46
N ILE A 55 -1.38 -2.98 -8.57
CA ILE A 55 -0.54 -3.62 -7.56
C ILE A 55 0.84 -2.94 -7.55
N TYR A 56 1.25 -2.46 -6.38
CA TYR A 56 2.50 -1.74 -6.15
C TYR A 56 3.58 -2.58 -5.47
N SER A 57 3.21 -3.64 -4.74
CA SER A 57 4.16 -4.56 -4.13
C SER A 57 4.17 -5.91 -4.84
N MET A 58 5.33 -6.31 -5.35
CA MET A 58 5.56 -7.69 -5.81
C MET A 58 5.70 -8.62 -4.59
N GLN A 59 4.56 -9.06 -4.06
CA GLN A 59 4.43 -10.35 -3.36
C GLN A 59 3.26 -11.08 -4.01
N ALA A 60 3.43 -11.47 -5.27
CA ALA A 60 2.58 -12.48 -5.88
C ALA A 60 3.06 -13.84 -5.35
N GLY A 61 2.60 -14.21 -4.15
CA GLY A 61 3.04 -15.44 -3.48
C GLY A 61 2.11 -16.01 -2.41
N SER A 62 1.11 -15.27 -1.93
CA SER A 62 0.14 -15.81 -0.98
C SER A 62 -1.25 -15.25 -1.24
N ASN A 63 -2.16 -16.17 -1.57
CA ASN A 63 -3.62 -16.08 -1.60
C ASN A 63 -4.22 -14.68 -1.41
N LEU A 64 -4.66 -14.05 -2.51
CA LEU A 64 -5.31 -12.72 -2.54
C LEU A 64 -6.73 -12.69 -1.93
N SER A 65 -7.14 -13.73 -1.19
CA SER A 65 -8.52 -13.94 -0.74
C SER A 65 -8.90 -13.23 0.57
N SER A 66 -8.04 -12.39 1.15
CA SER A 66 -8.32 -11.74 2.45
C SER A 66 -8.29 -10.20 2.45
N LEU A 67 -8.23 -9.52 1.30
CA LEU A 67 -8.60 -8.10 1.26
C LEU A 67 -10.13 -7.98 1.20
N GLN A 68 -10.78 -8.05 2.36
CA GLN A 68 -12.08 -7.43 2.52
C GLN A 68 -11.87 -5.91 2.60
N ILE A 69 -12.48 -5.23 1.62
CA ILE A 69 -12.83 -3.81 1.68
C ILE A 69 -14.06 -3.69 2.60
#